data_AF-H0ZCX0-F1
#
_entry.id   AF-H0ZCX0-F1
#
_cell.length_a   1.000
_cell.length_b   1.000
_cell.length_c   1.000
_cell.angle_alpha   90.00
_cell.angle_beta   90.00
_cell.angle_gamma   90.00
#
_symmetry.space_group_name_H-M   'P 1'
#
loop_
_entity.id
_entity.type
_entity.pdbx_description
1 polymer ?
#
loop_
_entity_poly.entity_id
_entity_poly.type
_entity_poly.pdbx_seq_one_letter_code
_entity_poly.pdbx_strand_id
1 'polypeptide(L)'
;MKECHHVTESNSSSDGKKAGPECSQCEEECTKPRPSGCPHRCVLPCHPGDCPSCLQMLKIKCHCKLSVLYIECLKLTSADLKEKELLVSCRNQCPKELPCGHRCKEICHSGCCPVNCSQKVKLRCLCKRLKKEVQCCKIQEGQASLECDALCKEMKRKAYEIKEAEAKAALEEEKRRQQAELEAFENRLKGRRKNKRRKDEVEVEQSSWQKYKNLIMLPVFGVAVVMVAWLMVYND
;
A
#
# COMPACT_ATOMS: atom_id res chain seq x y z
N MET A 1 4.50 36.12 -68.72
CA MET A 1 4.78 35.88 -70.15
C MET A 1 6.00 34.96 -70.21
N LYS A 2 5.99 33.89 -71.00
CA LYS A 2 7.18 33.04 -71.16
C LYS A 2 8.04 33.66 -72.26
N GLU A 3 9.22 34.16 -71.91
CA GLU A 3 10.19 34.71 -72.85
C GLU A 3 11.07 33.57 -73.38
N CYS A 4 11.14 33.42 -74.70
CA CYS A 4 12.01 32.44 -75.34
C CYS A 4 13.32 33.14 -75.76
N HIS A 5 14.46 32.48 -75.55
CA HIS A 5 15.77 32.93 -76.05
C HIS A 5 16.28 31.93 -77.10
N HIS A 6 17.17 32.39 -77.98
CA HIS A 6 17.78 31.58 -79.04
C HIS A 6 18.94 30.75 -78.45
N VAL A 7 19.01 29.45 -78.76
CA VAL A 7 20.09 28.55 -78.32
C VAL A 7 20.86 28.04 -79.54
N THR A 8 22.19 28.16 -79.52
CA THR A 8 23.08 27.64 -80.58
C THR A 8 23.14 26.11 -80.57
N GLU A 9 22.89 25.47 -81.71
CA GLU A 9 22.94 24.01 -81.85
C GLU A 9 24.40 23.51 -81.78
N SER A 10 24.77 22.84 -80.69
CA SER A 10 26.08 22.19 -80.56
C SER A 10 25.95 20.68 -80.85
N ASN A 11 26.71 20.21 -81.84
CA ASN A 11 26.76 18.82 -82.32
C ASN A 11 27.25 17.77 -81.28
N SER A 12 27.35 18.12 -80.00
CA SER A 12 27.83 17.28 -78.91
C SER A 12 26.75 16.85 -77.91
N SER A 13 25.48 17.22 -78.12
CA SER A 13 24.39 16.94 -77.19
C SER A 13 23.38 15.93 -77.76
N SER A 14 23.81 14.68 -77.97
CA SER A 14 22.92 13.57 -78.35
C SER A 14 21.96 13.11 -77.24
N ASP A 15 22.05 13.70 -76.04
CA ASP A 15 21.10 13.52 -74.95
C ASP A 15 20.36 14.84 -74.70
N GLY A 16 19.08 14.93 -75.05
CA GLY A 16 18.19 16.07 -74.79
C GLY A 16 17.89 16.34 -73.30
N LYS A 17 18.86 16.09 -72.42
CA LYS A 17 18.78 16.16 -70.95
C LYS A 17 19.67 17.24 -70.34
N LYS A 18 20.46 17.97 -71.15
CA LYS A 18 21.38 19.01 -70.67
C LYS A 18 21.02 20.36 -71.28
N ALA A 19 21.02 21.40 -70.45
CA ALA A 19 20.84 22.77 -70.88
C ALA A 19 22.11 23.27 -71.59
N GLY A 20 21.95 24.07 -72.66
CA GLY A 20 23.05 24.73 -73.34
C GLY A 20 23.70 25.81 -72.46
N PRO A 21 24.91 26.29 -72.78
CA PRO A 21 25.62 27.31 -72.00
C PRO A 21 24.88 28.66 -71.97
N GLU A 22 24.01 28.91 -72.96
CA GLU A 22 23.20 30.13 -73.08
C GLU A 22 21.85 30.04 -72.35
N CYS A 23 21.50 28.85 -71.84
CA CYS A 23 20.27 28.64 -71.10
C CYS A 23 20.40 29.11 -69.64
N SER A 24 19.41 29.87 -69.16
CA SER A 24 19.28 30.21 -67.74
C SER A 24 18.95 28.98 -66.89
N GLN A 25 19.32 29.02 -65.61
CA GLN A 25 18.93 27.97 -64.67
C GLN A 25 17.41 27.96 -64.48
N CYS A 26 16.81 26.78 -64.45
CA CYS A 26 15.39 26.63 -64.20
C CYS A 26 15.10 26.84 -62.70
N GLU A 27 14.19 27.77 -62.41
CA GLU A 27 13.73 28.11 -61.05
C GLU A 27 12.45 27.36 -60.64
N GLU A 28 11.88 26.55 -61.55
CA GLU A 28 10.70 25.74 -61.22
C GLU A 28 11.04 24.67 -60.16
N GLU A 29 10.04 24.29 -59.37
CA GLU A 29 10.18 23.26 -58.35
C GLU A 29 10.57 21.91 -58.95
N CYS A 30 11.46 21.17 -58.28
CA CYS A 30 11.83 19.84 -58.74
C CYS A 30 10.67 18.84 -58.59
N THR A 31 10.19 18.31 -59.71
CA THR A 31 9.10 17.30 -59.80
C THR A 31 9.59 15.86 -59.82
N LYS A 32 10.91 15.64 -59.75
CA LYS A 32 11.50 14.29 -59.76
C LYS A 32 11.06 13.51 -58.51
N PRO A 33 10.71 12.22 -58.65
CA PRO A 33 10.43 11.38 -57.50
C PRO A 33 11.70 11.19 -56.67
N ARG A 34 11.57 11.30 -55.34
CA ARG A 34 12.66 10.97 -54.42
C ARG A 34 12.88 9.45 -54.36
N PRO A 35 14.08 9.00 -53.94
CA PRO A 35 14.35 7.58 -53.73
C PRO A 35 13.31 6.91 -52.83
N SER A 36 13.11 5.61 -53.05
CA SER A 36 12.03 4.82 -52.45
C SER A 36 11.97 4.99 -50.93
N GLY A 37 10.79 5.36 -50.41
CA GLY A 37 10.54 5.49 -48.96
C GLY A 37 10.62 6.91 -48.42
N CYS A 38 10.95 7.92 -49.23
CA CYS A 38 10.82 9.33 -48.86
C CYS A 38 9.48 9.90 -49.39
N PRO A 39 8.51 10.26 -48.54
CA PRO A 39 7.24 10.85 -48.98
C PRO A 39 7.32 12.35 -49.26
N HIS A 40 8.50 12.96 -49.10
CA HIS A 40 8.69 14.40 -49.22
C HIS A 40 9.00 14.83 -50.65
N ARG A 41 8.67 16.09 -50.98
CA ARG A 41 9.10 16.74 -52.22
C ARG A 41 10.53 17.25 -52.08
N CYS A 42 11.24 17.40 -53.19
CA CYS A 42 12.53 18.06 -53.17
C CYS A 42 12.34 19.56 -52.91
N VAL A 43 13.13 20.13 -52.00
CA VAL A 43 13.08 21.56 -51.64
C VAL A 43 13.90 22.41 -52.63
N LEU A 44 14.74 21.76 -53.46
CA LEU A 44 15.54 22.44 -54.46
C LEU A 44 14.72 22.74 -55.73
N PRO A 45 15.06 23.83 -56.45
CA PRO A 45 14.59 24.03 -57.81
C PRO A 45 15.10 22.91 -58.74
N CYS A 46 14.62 22.92 -59.98
CA CYS A 46 15.02 21.96 -61.00
C CYS A 46 16.55 21.87 -61.09
N HIS A 47 17.07 20.66 -60.89
CA HIS A 47 18.50 20.40 -60.82
C HIS A 47 18.88 19.19 -61.69
N PRO A 48 20.10 19.16 -62.25
CA PRO A 48 20.62 17.96 -62.89
C PRO A 48 20.88 16.86 -61.86
N GLY A 49 20.85 15.60 -62.29
CA GLY A 49 21.09 14.44 -61.42
C GLY A 49 19.95 14.09 -60.44
N ASP A 50 20.27 13.23 -59.47
CA ASP A 50 19.36 12.74 -58.43
C ASP A 50 19.16 13.75 -57.30
N CYS A 51 18.01 13.67 -56.63
CA CYS A 51 17.70 14.54 -55.49
C CYS A 51 18.66 14.27 -54.31
N PRO A 52 19.17 15.32 -53.62
CA PRO A 52 20.00 15.12 -52.42
C PRO A 52 19.19 14.48 -51.28
N SER A 53 19.89 13.97 -50.26
CA SER A 53 19.28 13.31 -49.10
C SER A 53 18.25 14.20 -48.39
N CYS A 54 17.21 13.57 -47.84
CA CYS A 54 16.11 14.29 -47.20
C CYS A 54 16.46 14.63 -45.74
N LEU A 55 16.50 15.92 -45.40
CA LEU A 55 16.70 16.41 -44.02
C LEU A 55 15.39 16.68 -43.27
N GLN A 56 14.24 16.39 -43.86
CA GLN A 56 12.95 16.61 -43.22
C GLN A 56 12.63 15.52 -42.19
N MET A 57 11.85 15.89 -41.17
CA MET A 57 11.41 15.00 -40.10
C MET A 57 10.10 14.29 -40.47
N LEU A 58 10.06 12.98 -40.30
CA LEU A 58 8.87 12.16 -40.40
C LEU A 58 8.18 12.05 -39.03
N LYS A 59 6.86 12.23 -39.04
CA LYS A 59 5.99 12.01 -37.89
C LYS A 59 5.47 10.58 -37.90
N ILE A 60 5.97 9.74 -37.00
CA ILE A 60 5.66 8.30 -36.96
C ILE A 60 5.04 7.92 -35.63
N LYS A 61 3.98 7.11 -35.65
CA LYS A 61 3.40 6.54 -34.42
C LYS A 61 4.32 5.44 -33.90
N CYS A 62 4.66 5.49 -32.61
CA CYS A 62 5.44 4.46 -31.94
C CYS A 62 4.69 3.11 -31.92
N HIS A 63 5.42 2.00 -31.79
CA HIS A 63 4.84 0.66 -31.60
C HIS A 63 3.85 0.56 -30.43
N CYS A 64 4.05 1.37 -29.38
CA CYS A 64 3.12 1.42 -28.25
C CYS A 64 1.83 2.20 -28.54
N LYS A 65 1.76 2.93 -29.67
CA LYS A 65 0.65 3.81 -30.09
C LYS A 65 0.35 4.99 -29.16
N LEU A 66 1.09 5.14 -28.06
CA LEU A 66 0.93 6.22 -27.09
C LEU A 66 1.76 7.47 -27.46
N SER A 67 2.94 7.26 -28.02
CA SER A 67 3.83 8.35 -28.40
C SER A 67 3.95 8.50 -29.91
N VAL A 68 4.20 9.73 -30.34
CA VAL A 68 4.56 10.07 -31.71
C VAL A 68 6.03 10.46 -31.73
N LEU A 69 6.79 9.87 -32.63
CA LEU A 69 8.22 10.06 -32.80
C LEU A 69 8.47 10.95 -34.02
N TYR A 70 9.45 11.84 -33.90
CA TYR A 70 9.95 12.66 -34.99
C TYR A 70 11.32 12.13 -35.40
N ILE A 71 11.41 11.56 -36.58
CA ILE A 71 12.60 10.82 -37.05
C ILE A 71 13.03 11.42 -38.39
N GLU A 72 14.32 11.71 -38.55
CA GLU A 72 14.84 12.20 -39.83
C GLU A 72 14.55 11.21 -40.95
N CYS A 73 14.05 11.71 -42.09
CA CYS A 73 13.68 10.88 -43.22
C CYS A 73 14.87 10.07 -43.73
N LEU A 74 16.06 10.68 -43.86
CA LEU A 74 17.27 9.96 -44.26
C LEU A 74 17.54 8.75 -43.35
N LYS A 75 17.56 8.96 -42.03
CA LYS A 75 17.84 7.90 -41.05
C LYS A 75 16.85 6.75 -41.17
N LEU A 76 15.57 7.04 -41.38
CA LEU A 76 14.57 5.99 -41.54
C LEU A 76 14.68 5.29 -42.90
N THR A 77 14.89 6.02 -44.00
CA THR A 77 14.92 5.45 -45.35
C THR A 77 16.17 4.60 -45.57
N SER A 78 17.33 5.02 -45.05
CA SER A 78 18.60 4.29 -45.18
C SER A 78 18.78 3.15 -44.18
N ALA A 79 17.99 3.12 -43.11
CA ALA A 79 18.13 2.10 -42.05
C ALA A 79 17.70 0.70 -42.51
N ASP A 80 18.39 -0.31 -41.98
CA ASP A 80 17.99 -1.71 -42.08
C ASP A 80 16.70 -1.99 -41.29
N LEU A 81 16.05 -3.14 -41.54
CA LEU A 81 14.81 -3.52 -40.86
C LEU A 81 14.93 -3.46 -39.32
N LYS A 82 16.06 -3.92 -38.77
CA LYS A 82 16.30 -3.92 -37.32
C LYS A 82 16.46 -2.52 -36.75
N GLU A 83 17.14 -1.63 -37.48
CA GLU A 83 17.30 -0.24 -37.08
C GLU A 83 15.99 0.53 -37.19
N LYS A 84 15.21 0.29 -38.25
CA LYS A 84 13.85 0.83 -38.40
C LYS A 84 12.97 0.47 -37.20
N GLU A 85 12.99 -0.79 -36.77
CA GLU A 85 12.25 -1.23 -35.57
C GLU A 85 12.65 -0.47 -34.31
N LEU A 86 13.94 -0.17 -34.13
CA LEU A 86 14.47 0.60 -33.01
C LEU A 86 14.16 2.10 -33.10
N LEU A 87 14.16 2.67 -34.31
CA LEU A 87 13.81 4.06 -34.57
C LEU A 87 12.32 4.33 -34.33
N VAL A 88 11.46 3.35 -34.66
CA VAL A 88 10.01 3.41 -34.46
C VAL A 88 9.60 3.06 -33.02
N SER A 89 10.57 2.75 -32.14
CA SER A 89 10.35 2.50 -30.72
C SER A 89 10.68 3.74 -29.87
N CYS A 90 9.84 4.03 -28.88
CA CYS A 90 10.11 5.06 -27.89
C CYS A 90 11.17 4.66 -26.86
N ARG A 91 11.71 3.45 -26.94
CA ARG A 91 12.74 2.87 -26.06
C ARG A 91 12.34 2.76 -24.57
N ASN A 92 11.11 3.11 -24.22
CA ASN A 92 10.55 2.90 -22.89
C ASN A 92 10.06 1.45 -22.74
N GLN A 93 9.83 1.03 -21.49
CA GLN A 93 9.17 -0.25 -21.20
C GLN A 93 7.81 -0.33 -21.90
N CYS A 94 7.51 -1.48 -22.50
CA CYS A 94 6.24 -1.72 -23.16
C CYS A 94 5.06 -1.51 -22.19
N PRO A 95 4.07 -0.65 -22.53
CA PRO A 95 2.96 -0.35 -21.62
C PRO A 95 1.91 -1.45 -21.55
N LYS A 96 1.99 -2.47 -22.42
CA LYS A 96 1.02 -3.56 -22.51
C LYS A 96 1.15 -4.50 -21.31
N GLU A 97 0.01 -5.00 -20.84
CA GLU A 97 -0.08 -5.99 -19.77
C GLU A 97 -0.10 -7.42 -20.34
N LEU A 98 0.56 -8.32 -19.64
CA LEU A 98 0.58 -9.75 -19.92
C LEU A 98 -0.66 -10.43 -19.32
N PRO A 99 -0.99 -11.66 -19.72
CA PRO A 99 -2.14 -12.39 -19.16
C PRO A 99 -2.10 -12.59 -17.64
N CYS A 100 -0.91 -12.54 -17.03
CA CYS A 100 -0.73 -12.56 -15.57
C CYS A 100 -1.07 -11.24 -14.86
N GLY A 101 -1.46 -10.19 -15.59
CA GLY A 101 -1.70 -8.84 -15.06
C GLY A 101 -0.43 -7.99 -14.85
N HIS A 102 0.76 -8.54 -15.12
CA HIS A 102 2.00 -7.78 -15.03
C HIS A 102 2.31 -7.04 -16.33
N ARG A 103 2.94 -5.85 -16.24
CA ARG A 103 3.43 -5.12 -17.42
C ARG A 103 4.58 -5.87 -18.08
N CYS A 104 4.56 -5.89 -19.41
CA CYS A 104 5.65 -6.44 -20.22
C CYS A 104 6.98 -5.76 -19.85
N LYS A 105 8.04 -6.57 -19.64
CA LYS A 105 9.38 -6.07 -19.27
C LYS A 105 10.23 -5.68 -20.47
N GLU A 106 9.83 -6.09 -21.67
CA GLU A 106 10.54 -5.76 -22.89
C GLU A 106 10.42 -4.27 -23.19
N ILE A 107 11.45 -3.74 -23.83
CA ILE A 107 11.42 -2.40 -24.44
C ILE A 107 10.29 -2.38 -25.47
N CYS A 108 9.68 -1.22 -25.67
CA CYS A 108 8.64 -1.03 -26.68
C CYS A 108 9.04 -1.68 -28.01
N HIS A 109 8.25 -2.66 -28.40
CA HIS A 109 8.54 -3.57 -29.50
C HIS A 109 7.31 -3.66 -30.40
N SER A 110 7.52 -4.03 -31.66
CA SER A 110 6.44 -4.36 -32.58
C SER A 110 5.75 -5.67 -32.17
N GLY A 111 4.49 -5.83 -32.59
CA GLY A 111 3.75 -7.07 -32.42
C GLY A 111 3.25 -7.38 -31.00
N CYS A 112 3.07 -8.67 -30.73
CA CYS A 112 2.55 -9.21 -29.47
C CYS A 112 3.64 -9.33 -28.41
N CYS A 113 3.27 -9.12 -27.14
CA CYS A 113 4.21 -9.28 -26.02
C CYS A 113 4.51 -10.77 -25.77
N PRO A 114 5.71 -11.09 -25.23
CA PRO A 114 6.01 -12.44 -24.81
C PRO A 114 5.03 -12.90 -23.72
N VAL A 115 4.45 -14.09 -23.89
CA VAL A 115 3.46 -14.64 -22.95
C VAL A 115 4.10 -14.97 -21.59
N ASN A 116 5.38 -15.35 -21.60
CA ASN A 116 6.12 -15.74 -20.40
C ASN A 116 6.53 -14.54 -19.55
N CYS A 117 5.95 -14.45 -18.35
CA CYS A 117 6.26 -13.39 -17.41
C CYS A 117 7.56 -13.65 -16.64
N SER A 118 8.60 -12.84 -16.89
CA SER A 118 9.88 -12.86 -16.17
C SER A 118 9.88 -12.04 -14.86
N GLN A 119 8.71 -11.63 -14.38
CA GLN A 119 8.60 -10.93 -13.10
C GLN A 119 8.76 -11.92 -11.93
N LYS A 120 9.50 -11.52 -10.90
CA LYS A 120 9.64 -12.30 -9.66
C LYS A 120 8.54 -11.84 -8.70
N VAL A 121 7.77 -12.78 -8.19
CA VAL A 121 6.74 -12.53 -7.18
C VAL A 121 7.05 -13.29 -5.90
N LYS A 122 6.59 -12.76 -4.77
CA LYS A 122 6.84 -13.32 -3.44
C LYS A 122 5.73 -14.29 -3.09
N LEU A 123 6.01 -15.58 -3.21
CA LEU A 123 5.09 -16.64 -2.79
C LEU A 123 5.23 -16.84 -1.27
N ARG A 124 4.09 -16.94 -0.57
CA ARG A 124 4.05 -17.13 0.88
C ARG A 124 3.36 -18.43 1.22
N CYS A 125 3.76 -19.08 2.30
CA CYS A 125 3.02 -20.22 2.84
C CYS A 125 1.61 -19.78 3.29
N LEU A 126 0.69 -20.74 3.48
CA LEU A 126 -0.63 -20.50 4.08
C LEU A 126 -0.54 -19.79 5.44
N CYS A 127 0.53 -20.07 6.19
CA CYS A 127 0.86 -19.43 7.45
C CYS A 127 1.46 -18.02 7.35
N LYS A 128 1.76 -17.54 6.14
CA LYS A 128 2.45 -16.28 5.83
C LYS A 128 3.86 -16.07 6.43
N ARG A 129 4.41 -17.05 7.17
CA ARG A 129 5.75 -17.02 7.78
C ARG A 129 6.88 -17.17 6.76
N LEU A 130 6.79 -18.19 5.92
CA LEU A 130 7.78 -18.44 4.87
C LEU A 130 7.47 -17.57 3.65
N LYS A 131 8.53 -17.04 3.05
CA LYS A 131 8.50 -16.28 1.80
C LYS A 131 9.56 -16.83 0.86
N LYS A 132 9.20 -17.05 -0.40
CA LYS A 132 10.12 -17.47 -1.45
C LYS A 132 9.88 -16.62 -2.68
N GLU A 133 10.94 -16.12 -3.30
CA GLU A 133 10.84 -15.42 -4.57
C GLU A 133 10.82 -16.44 -5.70
N VAL A 134 9.76 -16.41 -6.50
CA VAL A 134 9.57 -17.31 -7.63
C VAL A 134 9.16 -16.50 -8.86
N GLN A 135 9.53 -16.96 -10.05
CA GLN A 135 9.12 -16.32 -11.30
C GLN A 135 7.62 -16.54 -11.53
N CYS A 136 6.95 -15.52 -12.04
CA CYS A 136 5.52 -15.55 -12.32
C CYS A 136 5.14 -16.65 -13.33
N CYS A 137 5.94 -16.88 -14.37
CA CYS A 137 5.72 -17.99 -15.31
C CYS A 137 5.64 -19.36 -14.60
N LYS A 138 6.56 -19.64 -13.67
CA LYS A 138 6.56 -20.91 -12.90
C LYS A 138 5.33 -21.08 -12.02
N ILE A 139 4.71 -19.98 -11.59
CA ILE A 139 3.48 -20.00 -10.80
C ILE A 139 2.28 -20.25 -11.70
N GLN A 140 2.23 -19.61 -12.87
CA GLN A 140 1.17 -19.85 -13.87
C GLN A 140 1.17 -21.30 -14.37
N GLU A 141 2.35 -21.89 -14.52
CA GLU A 141 2.52 -23.29 -14.91
C GLU A 141 2.25 -24.28 -13.76
N GLY A 142 1.88 -23.82 -12.56
CA GLY A 142 1.61 -24.66 -11.39
C GLY A 142 2.86 -25.34 -10.80
N GLN A 143 4.05 -25.01 -11.28
CA GLN A 143 5.33 -25.60 -10.85
C GLN A 143 5.89 -24.99 -9.56
N ALA A 144 5.15 -24.05 -8.95
CA ALA A 144 5.60 -23.31 -7.78
C ALA A 144 4.53 -23.24 -6.69
N SER A 145 4.67 -24.08 -5.67
CA SER A 145 3.96 -23.97 -4.39
C SER A 145 4.96 -23.75 -3.25
N LEU A 146 4.51 -23.15 -2.14
CA LEU A 146 5.32 -23.00 -0.93
C LEU A 146 4.56 -23.57 0.26
N GLU A 147 4.98 -24.75 0.69
CA GLU A 147 4.43 -25.43 1.86
C GLU A 147 5.17 -25.04 3.14
N CYS A 148 4.52 -25.25 4.27
CA CYS A 148 5.13 -25.04 5.59
C CYS A 148 6.16 -26.14 5.86
N ASP A 149 7.41 -25.75 6.11
CA ASP A 149 8.44 -26.65 6.65
C ASP A 149 8.15 -27.03 8.11
N ALA A 150 8.87 -28.03 8.63
CA ALA A 150 8.72 -28.51 10.01
C ALA A 150 8.88 -27.38 11.03
N LEU A 151 9.89 -26.53 10.83
CA LEU A 151 10.13 -25.34 11.65
C LEU A 151 8.95 -24.37 11.63
N CYS A 152 8.26 -24.24 10.49
CA CYS A 152 7.11 -23.35 10.39
C CYS A 152 5.90 -23.87 11.13
N LYS A 153 5.65 -25.17 11.02
CA LYS A 153 4.55 -25.81 11.72
C LYS A 153 4.79 -25.70 13.23
N GLU A 154 6.01 -25.93 13.68
CA GLU A 154 6.39 -25.81 15.09
C GLU A 154 6.24 -24.39 15.63
N MET A 155 6.78 -23.40 14.91
CA MET A 155 6.64 -21.99 15.32
C MET A 155 5.17 -21.55 15.35
N LYS A 156 4.33 -22.04 14.43
CA LYS A 156 2.88 -21.75 14.44
C LYS A 156 2.20 -22.34 15.68
N ARG A 157 2.57 -23.57 16.08
CA ARG A 157 2.04 -24.22 17.29
C ARG A 157 2.44 -23.45 18.55
N LYS A 158 3.72 -23.14 18.72
CA LYS A 158 4.21 -22.36 19.86
C LYS A 158 3.54 -20.98 19.96
N ALA A 159 3.38 -20.29 18.83
CA ALA A 159 2.68 -19.00 18.81
C ALA A 159 1.21 -19.11 19.23
N TYR A 160 0.53 -20.20 18.85
CA TYR A 160 -0.84 -20.47 19.28
C TYR A 160 -0.90 -20.78 20.78
N GLU A 161 -0.01 -21.64 21.28
CA GLU A 161 0.09 -22.01 22.70
C GLU A 161 0.40 -20.79 23.58
N ILE A 162 1.33 -19.91 23.16
CA ILE A 162 1.62 -18.65 23.86
C ILE A 162 0.39 -17.75 23.89
N LYS A 163 -0.27 -17.55 22.75
CA LYS A 163 -1.48 -16.70 22.68
C LYS A 163 -2.62 -17.24 23.55
N GLU A 164 -2.79 -18.56 23.60
CA GLU A 164 -3.77 -19.21 24.46
C GLU A 164 -3.41 -19.06 25.95
N ALA A 165 -2.13 -19.22 26.30
CA ALA A 165 -1.64 -19.02 27.67
C ALA A 165 -1.79 -17.56 28.12
N GLU A 166 -1.44 -16.59 27.27
CA GLU A 166 -1.66 -15.16 27.52
C GLU A 166 -3.15 -14.83 27.71
N ALA A 167 -4.03 -15.38 26.87
CA ALA A 167 -5.47 -15.19 27.02
C ALA A 167 -6.02 -15.80 28.32
N LYS A 168 -5.55 -16.99 28.71
CA LYS A 168 -5.91 -17.62 29.99
C LYS A 168 -5.41 -16.81 31.18
N ALA A 169 -4.16 -16.35 31.15
CA ALA A 169 -3.58 -15.53 32.20
C ALA A 169 -4.30 -14.18 32.34
N ALA A 170 -4.64 -13.52 31.23
CA ALA A 170 -5.43 -12.29 31.24
C ALA A 170 -6.81 -12.51 31.87
N LEU A 171 -7.48 -13.62 31.54
CA LEU A 171 -8.79 -13.97 32.08
C LEU A 171 -8.73 -14.34 33.58
N GLU A 172 -7.66 -15.00 34.02
CA GLU A 172 -7.43 -15.28 35.44
C GLU A 172 -7.11 -14.00 36.24
N GLU A 173 -6.29 -13.11 35.68
CA GLU A 173 -6.00 -11.81 36.28
C GLU A 173 -7.27 -10.95 36.41
N GLU A 174 -8.11 -10.92 35.38
CA GLU A 174 -9.38 -10.21 35.41
C GLU A 174 -10.33 -10.78 36.49
N LYS A 175 -10.46 -12.10 36.58
CA LYS A 175 -11.23 -12.76 37.64
C LYS A 175 -10.71 -12.40 39.04
N ARG A 176 -9.39 -12.39 39.23
CA ARG A 176 -8.77 -12.03 40.51
C ARG A 176 -9.02 -10.56 40.87
N ARG A 177 -9.01 -9.65 39.88
CA ARG A 177 -9.37 -8.24 40.09
C ARG A 177 -10.84 -8.10 40.51
N GLN A 178 -11.76 -8.75 39.80
CA GLN A 178 -13.19 -8.75 40.14
C GLN A 178 -13.45 -9.29 41.55
N GLN A 179 -12.77 -10.38 41.92
CA GLN A 179 -12.91 -10.96 43.26
C GLN A 179 -12.39 -10.02 44.36
N ALA A 180 -11.25 -9.36 44.14
CA ALA A 180 -10.72 -8.38 45.07
C ALA A 180 -11.63 -7.15 45.22
N GLU A 181 -12.30 -6.72 44.15
CA GLU A 181 -13.29 -5.64 44.21
C GLU A 181 -14.53 -6.03 45.01
N LEU A 182 -15.06 -7.24 44.83
CA LEU A 182 -16.18 -7.77 45.60
C LEU A 182 -15.82 -7.87 47.08
N GLU A 183 -14.64 -8.41 47.41
CA GLU A 183 -14.16 -8.49 48.79
C GLU A 183 -13.99 -7.11 49.43
N ALA A 184 -13.40 -6.14 48.71
CA ALA A 184 -13.27 -4.77 49.16
C ALA A 184 -14.65 -4.11 49.40
N PHE A 185 -15.64 -4.40 48.56
CA PHE A 185 -17.01 -3.93 48.73
C PHE A 185 -17.68 -4.54 49.98
N GLU A 186 -17.56 -5.84 50.19
CA GLU A 186 -18.09 -6.51 51.39
C GLU A 186 -17.47 -5.97 52.68
N ASN A 187 -16.14 -5.77 52.69
CA ASN A 187 -15.44 -5.23 53.84
C ASN A 187 -15.89 -3.79 54.17
N ARG A 188 -16.15 -2.96 53.15
CA ARG A 188 -16.75 -1.62 53.34
C ARG A 188 -18.16 -1.70 53.96
N LEU A 189 -18.98 -2.66 53.55
CA LEU A 189 -20.32 -2.88 54.14
C LEU A 189 -20.25 -3.35 55.60
N LYS A 190 -19.36 -4.30 55.92
CA LYS A 190 -19.14 -4.78 57.30
C LYS A 190 -18.65 -3.63 58.21
N GLY A 191 -17.77 -2.77 57.73
CA GLY A 191 -17.34 -1.55 58.43
C GLY A 191 -18.49 -0.61 58.75
N ARG A 192 -19.37 -0.33 57.78
CA ARG A 192 -20.59 0.49 58.00
C ARG A 192 -21.54 -0.14 59.02
N ARG A 193 -21.75 -1.46 58.98
CA ARG A 193 -22.59 -2.17 59.97
C ARG A 193 -22.01 -2.13 61.37
N LYS A 194 -20.69 -2.28 61.54
CA LYS A 194 -20.01 -2.18 62.83
C LYS A 194 -20.10 -0.76 63.40
N ASN A 195 -19.97 0.26 62.55
CA ASN A 195 -20.15 1.66 62.96
C ASN A 195 -21.60 1.97 63.34
N LYS A 196 -22.58 1.39 62.64
CA LYS A 196 -24.00 1.49 63.01
C LYS A 196 -24.29 0.80 64.35
N ARG A 197 -23.79 -0.41 64.59
CA ARG A 197 -23.90 -1.09 65.90
C ARG A 197 -23.28 -0.28 67.03
N ARG A 198 -22.10 0.31 66.81
CA ARG A 198 -21.49 1.22 67.80
C ARG A 198 -22.35 2.46 68.07
N LYS A 199 -23.03 2.99 67.05
CA LYS A 199 -23.97 4.10 67.23
C LYS A 199 -25.22 3.67 68.02
N ASP A 200 -25.78 2.50 67.71
CA ASP A 200 -26.93 1.94 68.43
C ASP A 200 -26.58 1.58 69.89
N GLU A 201 -25.35 1.12 70.18
CA GLU A 201 -24.85 0.88 71.55
C GLU A 201 -24.60 2.18 72.34
N VAL A 202 -24.32 3.30 71.65
CA VAL A 202 -24.10 4.62 72.27
C VAL A 202 -25.42 5.38 72.51
N GLU A 203 -26.52 4.99 71.86
CA GLU A 203 -27.87 5.58 72.01
C GLU A 203 -28.81 4.79 72.97
N VAL A 204 -28.31 3.84 73.76
CA VAL A 204 -29.07 3.33 74.92
C VAL A 204 -28.78 4.24 76.11
N GLU A 205 -29.55 5.32 76.25
CA GLU A 205 -29.60 6.06 77.51
C GLU A 205 -29.94 5.09 78.63
N GLN A 206 -28.98 4.81 79.52
CA GLN A 206 -29.27 4.17 80.79
C GLN A 206 -30.27 5.06 81.54
N SER A 207 -31.54 4.64 81.56
CA SER A 207 -32.63 5.24 82.32
C SER A 207 -32.12 5.70 83.68
N SER A 208 -32.37 6.97 84.03
CA SER A 208 -31.96 7.61 85.29
C SER A 208 -32.24 6.74 86.53
N TRP A 209 -33.26 5.88 86.48
CA TRP A 209 -33.57 4.90 87.51
C TRP A 209 -32.43 3.93 87.82
N GLN A 210 -31.67 3.45 86.83
CA GLN A 210 -30.53 2.56 87.06
C GLN A 210 -29.38 3.25 87.81
N LYS A 211 -29.20 4.56 87.63
CA LYS A 211 -28.15 5.32 88.32
C LYS A 211 -28.47 5.59 89.80
N TYR A 212 -29.74 5.85 90.12
CA TYR A 212 -30.15 6.19 91.50
C TYR A 212 -30.74 5.01 92.28
N LYS A 213 -30.99 3.85 91.66
CA LYS A 213 -31.53 2.66 92.34
C LYS A 213 -30.71 2.28 93.57
N ASN A 214 -29.39 2.21 93.45
CA ASN A 214 -28.54 1.84 94.59
C ASN A 214 -28.51 2.97 95.65
N LEU A 215 -28.56 4.23 95.22
CA LEU A 215 -28.60 5.39 96.11
C LEU A 215 -29.90 5.45 96.93
N ILE A 216 -31.03 5.00 96.35
CA ILE A 216 -32.35 4.95 97.01
C ILE A 216 -32.50 3.69 97.85
N MET A 217 -32.03 2.52 97.39
CA MET A 217 -32.22 1.25 98.08
C MET A 217 -31.39 1.12 99.37
N LEU A 218 -30.20 1.72 99.42
CA LEU A 218 -29.28 1.68 100.58
C LEU A 218 -29.87 2.31 101.87
N PRO A 219 -30.40 3.56 101.86
CA PRO A 219 -30.97 4.15 103.06
C PRO A 219 -32.26 3.47 103.49
N VAL A 220 -33.08 2.96 102.57
CA VAL A 220 -34.31 2.22 102.90
C VAL A 220 -33.98 0.94 103.69
N PHE A 221 -32.97 0.20 103.25
CA PHE A 221 -32.50 -0.98 103.96
C PHE A 221 -31.88 -0.61 105.32
N GLY A 222 -31.10 0.47 105.38
CA GLY A 222 -30.51 0.96 106.62
C GLY A 222 -31.56 1.33 107.67
N VAL A 223 -32.60 2.07 107.27
CA VAL A 223 -33.72 2.46 108.16
C VAL A 223 -34.49 1.22 108.62
N ALA A 224 -34.74 0.25 107.73
CA ALA A 224 -35.41 -0.99 108.12
C ALA A 224 -34.63 -1.79 109.17
N VAL A 225 -33.30 -1.89 109.04
CA VAL A 225 -32.44 -2.58 110.02
C VAL A 225 -32.44 -1.82 111.36
N VAL A 226 -32.35 -0.50 111.35
CA VAL A 226 -32.42 0.32 112.57
C VAL A 226 -33.79 0.18 113.25
N MET A 227 -34.88 0.18 112.49
CA MET A 227 -36.24 -0.03 113.02
C MET A 227 -36.40 -1.41 113.64
N VAL A 228 -35.88 -2.47 113.01
CA VAL A 228 -35.91 -3.83 113.57
C VAL A 228 -35.06 -3.93 114.84
N ALA A 229 -33.85 -3.35 114.84
CA ALA A 229 -33.00 -3.32 116.02
C ALA A 229 -33.65 -2.53 117.17
N TRP A 230 -34.29 -1.40 116.88
CA TRP A 230 -35.01 -0.61 117.87
C TRP A 230 -36.21 -1.38 118.46
N LEU A 231 -36.98 -2.07 117.62
CA LEU A 231 -38.09 -2.94 118.07
C LEU A 231 -37.62 -4.12 118.91
N MET A 232 -36.43 -4.67 118.66
CA MET A 232 -35.86 -5.75 119.47
C MET A 232 -35.32 -5.27 120.83
N VAL A 233 -34.82 -4.03 120.93
CA VAL A 233 -34.29 -3.49 122.19
C VAL A 233 -35.38 -2.93 123.11
N TYR A 234 -36.53 -2.53 122.58
CA TYR A 234 -37.63 -1.93 123.37
C TYR A 234 -38.71 -2.94 123.81
N ASN A 235 -38.61 -4.20 123.37
CA ASN A 235 -39.55 -5.29 123.74
C ASN A 235 -38.93 -6.35 124.68
N ASP A 236 -37.78 -6.06 125.30
CA ASP A 236 -37.13 -6.80 126.40
C ASP A 236 -36.99 -5.85 127.62
#